data_AF-A0A1G2VF01-F1
#
_entry.id   AF-A0A1G2VF01-F1
#
_cell.length_a   1.000
_cell.length_b   1.000
_cell.length_c   1.000
_cell.angle_alpha   90.00
_cell.angle_beta   90.00
_cell.angle_gamma   90.00
#
_symmetry.space_group_name_H-M   'P 1'
#
loop_
_entity.id
_entity.type
_entity.pdbx_description
1 polymer ?
#
loop_
_entity_poly.entity_id
_entity_poly.type
_entity_poly.pdbx_seq_one_letter_code
_entity_poly.pdbx_strand_id
1 'polypeptide(L)'
;MQEVKGTTIARLPGQTKRISAILTIAFFFTLVATILVSSWIITFLFTKNLTPSSFTPQSAPPMAIIKNEATTTFSASSQSLILSAEGSFDPDGGPLIYEWTITSGPQNIPIILPLIVSSDALYTVDKSLFSTPGVWVVTLTVTDNENEAASTSTYITVE
;
A
#
# COMPACT_ATOMS: atom_id res chain seq x y z
N MET A 1 -98.00 32.90 -4.13
CA MET A 1 -96.89 33.43 -3.30
C MET A 1 -95.99 32.25 -2.98
N GLN A 2 -94.79 32.24 -3.59
CA GLN A 2 -93.88 31.09 -3.60
C GLN A 2 -93.18 30.86 -2.26
N GLU A 3 -92.97 29.58 -1.98
CA GLU A 3 -92.29 28.96 -0.83
C GLU A 3 -90.77 29.24 -0.88
N VAL A 4 -90.16 29.60 0.25
CA VAL A 4 -88.70 29.53 0.41
C VAL A 4 -88.40 28.51 1.51
N LYS A 5 -88.12 27.27 1.08
CA LYS A 5 -87.64 26.17 1.92
C LYS A 5 -86.13 26.31 2.13
N GLY A 6 -85.71 26.24 3.39
CA GLY A 6 -84.30 26.29 3.80
C GLY A 6 -83.46 25.13 3.26
N THR A 7 -82.20 25.43 2.98
CA THR A 7 -81.19 24.49 2.51
C THR A 7 -80.67 23.64 3.66
N THR A 8 -81.09 22.37 3.73
CA THR A 8 -80.49 21.36 4.61
C THR A 8 -79.14 20.92 4.03
N ILE A 9 -78.05 21.28 4.70
CA ILE A 9 -76.68 20.85 4.34
C ILE A 9 -76.50 19.39 4.78
N ALA A 10 -76.31 18.48 3.82
CA ALA A 10 -76.15 17.05 4.07
C ALA A 10 -74.83 16.76 4.83
N ARG A 11 -74.93 16.06 5.96
CA ARG A 11 -73.79 15.58 6.76
C ARG A 11 -73.22 14.32 6.09
N LEU A 12 -71.99 14.42 5.56
CA LEU A 12 -71.27 13.28 4.97
C LEU A 12 -71.08 12.15 6.01
N PRO A 13 -71.49 10.90 5.72
CA PRO A 13 -71.52 9.81 6.69
C PRO A 13 -70.11 9.23 6.92
N GLY A 14 -69.82 8.82 8.17
CA GLY A 14 -68.51 8.34 8.65
C GLY A 14 -67.92 7.09 7.98
N GLN A 15 -68.55 6.56 6.93
CA GLN A 15 -68.05 5.44 6.12
C GLN A 15 -66.84 5.85 5.25
N THR A 16 -66.80 7.08 4.73
CA THR A 16 -65.68 7.58 3.92
C THR A 16 -64.39 7.71 4.74
N LYS A 17 -64.49 8.11 6.01
CA LYS A 17 -63.36 8.15 6.95
C LYS A 17 -62.83 6.75 7.28
N ARG A 18 -63.72 5.76 7.43
CA ARG A 18 -63.32 4.36 7.73
C ARG A 18 -62.60 3.71 6.55
N ILE A 19 -63.05 3.94 5.32
CA ILE A 19 -62.42 3.41 4.10
C ILE A 19 -61.05 4.07 3.87
N SER A 20 -60.94 5.38 4.05
CA SER A 20 -59.65 6.09 3.96
C SER A 20 -58.65 5.60 5.01
N ALA A 21 -59.08 5.36 6.26
CA ALA A 21 -58.19 4.82 7.30
C ALA A 21 -57.68 3.41 6.97
N ILE A 22 -58.56 2.52 6.48
CA ILE A 22 -58.20 1.15 6.08
C ILE A 22 -57.22 1.17 4.89
N LEU A 23 -57.46 2.02 3.90
CA LEU A 23 -56.60 2.13 2.71
C LEU A 23 -55.22 2.70 3.05
N THR A 24 -55.16 3.69 3.94
CA THR A 24 -53.89 4.25 4.43
C THR A 24 -53.09 3.22 5.24
N ILE A 25 -53.74 2.46 6.13
CA ILE A 25 -53.07 1.40 6.90
C ILE A 25 -52.57 0.29 5.97
N ALA A 26 -53.39 -0.17 5.01
CA ALA A 26 -52.98 -1.17 4.02
C ALA A 26 -51.79 -0.69 3.17
N PHE A 27 -51.77 0.60 2.79
CA PHE A 27 -50.65 1.22 2.09
C PHE A 27 -49.37 1.23 2.95
N PHE A 28 -49.44 1.61 4.23
CA PHE A 28 -48.28 1.59 5.11
C PHE A 28 -47.76 0.17 5.37
N PHE A 29 -48.65 -0.82 5.55
CA PHE A 29 -48.24 -2.22 5.73
C PHE A 29 -47.56 -2.78 4.49
N THR A 30 -48.08 -2.49 3.29
CA THR A 30 -47.46 -2.93 2.03
C THR A 30 -46.16 -2.20 1.73
N LEU A 31 -46.06 -0.90 2.06
CA LEU A 31 -44.83 -0.12 1.94
C LEU A 31 -43.74 -0.63 2.90
N VAL A 32 -44.09 -0.91 4.15
CA VAL A 32 -43.15 -1.48 5.13
C VAL A 32 -42.71 -2.89 4.72
N ALA A 33 -43.63 -3.74 4.26
CA ALA A 33 -43.31 -5.08 3.79
C ALA A 33 -42.38 -5.05 2.56
N THR A 34 -42.61 -4.16 1.60
CA THR A 34 -41.73 -4.01 0.43
C THR A 34 -40.35 -3.47 0.80
N ILE A 35 -40.25 -2.51 1.72
CA ILE A 35 -38.97 -1.99 2.21
C ILE A 35 -38.19 -3.08 2.95
N LEU A 36 -38.83 -3.84 3.85
CA LEU A 36 -38.16 -4.91 4.61
C LEU A 36 -37.70 -6.06 3.70
N VAL A 37 -38.52 -6.46 2.73
CA VAL A 37 -38.16 -7.50 1.76
C VAL A 37 -37.08 -7.01 0.80
N SER A 38 -37.14 -5.76 0.35
CA SER A 38 -36.09 -5.18 -0.51
C SER A 38 -34.75 -5.03 0.22
N SER A 39 -34.76 -4.65 1.51
CA SER A 39 -33.56 -4.55 2.34
C SER A 39 -32.89 -5.91 2.56
N TRP A 40 -33.67 -6.97 2.78
CA TRP A 40 -33.15 -8.34 2.88
C TRP A 40 -32.63 -8.85 1.53
N ILE A 41 -33.34 -8.59 0.43
CA ILE A 41 -32.91 -8.97 -0.94
C ILE A 41 -31.62 -8.24 -1.34
N ILE A 42 -31.51 -6.93 -1.08
CA ILE A 42 -30.30 -6.15 -1.41
C ILE A 42 -29.12 -6.68 -0.60
N THR A 43 -29.30 -6.93 0.69
CA THR A 43 -28.24 -7.48 1.54
C THR A 43 -27.86 -8.90 1.13
N PHE A 44 -28.83 -9.75 0.80
CA PHE A 44 -28.60 -11.14 0.36
C PHE A 44 -27.98 -11.22 -1.04
N LEU A 45 -28.38 -10.36 -1.98
CA LEU A 45 -27.80 -10.29 -3.32
C LEU A 45 -26.39 -9.68 -3.30
N PHE A 46 -26.13 -8.65 -2.48
CA PHE A 46 -24.77 -8.11 -2.31
C PHE A 46 -23.84 -9.10 -1.61
N THR A 47 -24.29 -9.82 -0.58
CA THR A 47 -23.41 -10.74 0.16
C THR A 47 -23.12 -12.06 -0.58
N LYS A 48 -24.03 -12.55 -1.42
CA LYS A 48 -23.82 -13.79 -2.20
C LYS A 48 -22.93 -13.59 -3.43
N ASN A 49 -22.80 -12.35 -3.92
CA ASN A 49 -21.96 -12.00 -5.07
C ASN A 49 -20.59 -11.42 -4.69
N LEU A 50 -20.34 -11.18 -3.40
CA LEU A 50 -18.98 -11.02 -2.89
C LEU A 50 -18.40 -12.41 -2.69
N THR A 51 -17.90 -13.03 -3.76
CA THR A 51 -16.70 -13.82 -3.56
C THR A 51 -15.71 -12.88 -2.87
N PRO A 52 -15.05 -13.24 -1.76
CA PRO A 52 -13.86 -12.51 -1.37
C PRO A 52 -12.88 -12.73 -2.53
N SER A 53 -12.96 -11.87 -3.55
CA SER A 53 -11.83 -11.59 -4.41
C SER A 53 -10.75 -11.25 -3.41
N SER A 54 -9.78 -12.15 -3.33
CA SER A 54 -8.56 -11.96 -2.57
C SER A 54 -8.08 -10.55 -2.86
N PHE A 55 -8.30 -9.63 -1.93
CA PHE A 55 -7.49 -8.43 -1.85
C PHE A 55 -6.13 -8.96 -1.42
N THR A 56 -5.35 -9.46 -2.38
CA THR A 56 -3.91 -9.50 -2.21
C THR A 56 -3.52 -8.03 -2.17
N PRO A 57 -2.98 -7.52 -1.05
CA PRO A 57 -2.39 -6.19 -1.07
C PRO A 57 -1.43 -6.12 -2.27
N GLN A 58 -1.47 -5.02 -3.02
CA GLN A 58 -0.48 -4.78 -4.06
C GLN A 58 0.88 -4.69 -3.37
N SER A 59 1.85 -5.46 -3.86
CA SER A 59 3.20 -5.45 -3.29
C SER A 59 3.85 -4.08 -3.47
N ALA A 60 4.68 -3.71 -2.49
CA ALA A 60 5.46 -2.51 -2.43
C ALA A 60 6.96 -2.88 -2.46
N PRO A 61 7.79 -2.15 -3.22
CA PRO A 61 9.21 -2.46 -3.32
C PRO A 61 9.92 -2.32 -1.97
N PRO A 62 11.05 -3.00 -1.78
CA PRO A 62 11.81 -2.91 -0.53
C PRO A 62 12.43 -1.52 -0.39
N MET A 63 12.82 -1.18 0.83
CA MET A 63 13.61 0.01 1.12
C MET A 63 15.06 -0.39 1.39
N ALA A 64 15.96 -0.03 0.48
CA ALA A 64 17.40 -0.25 0.62
C ALA A 64 18.03 0.86 1.48
N ILE A 65 18.67 0.49 2.58
CA ILE A 65 19.33 1.40 3.53
C ILE A 65 20.76 0.93 3.79
N ILE A 66 21.71 1.84 3.61
CA ILE A 66 23.08 1.68 4.09
C ILE A 66 23.19 2.44 5.41
N LYS A 67 23.47 1.74 6.52
CA LYS A 67 23.53 2.33 7.86
C LYS A 67 24.73 3.28 8.05
N ASN A 68 25.78 3.07 7.29
CA ASN A 68 26.97 3.93 7.29
C ASN A 68 26.66 5.32 6.74
N GLU A 69 27.50 6.29 7.08
CA GLU A 69 27.42 7.63 6.50
C GLU A 69 27.51 7.57 4.96
N ALA A 70 26.87 8.55 4.31
CA ALA A 70 26.89 8.66 2.84
C ALA A 70 28.30 8.84 2.28
N THR A 71 29.26 9.34 3.07
CA THR A 71 30.67 9.43 2.68
C THR A 71 31.57 8.98 3.81
N THR A 72 32.45 8.02 3.54
CA THR A 72 33.40 7.47 4.51
C THR A 72 34.83 7.55 3.98
N THR A 73 35.78 7.98 4.80
CA THR A 73 37.21 7.97 4.47
C THR A 73 37.84 6.62 4.79
N PHE A 74 38.63 6.07 3.86
CA PHE A 74 39.29 4.78 4.00
C PHE A 74 40.78 4.90 3.67
N SER A 75 41.64 4.63 4.65
CA SER A 75 43.09 4.75 4.50
C SER A 75 43.75 3.37 4.63
N ALA A 76 44.99 3.24 4.15
CA ALA A 76 45.78 2.03 4.32
C ALA A 76 45.91 1.60 5.81
N SER A 77 45.94 2.57 6.73
CA SER A 77 45.99 2.36 8.18
C SER A 77 44.66 2.01 8.85
N SER A 78 43.52 2.13 8.16
CA SER A 78 42.20 1.82 8.75
C SER A 78 42.12 0.32 9.09
N GLN A 79 41.68 -0.04 10.30
CA GLN A 79 41.65 -1.45 10.74
C GLN A 79 40.71 -2.32 9.89
N SER A 80 39.52 -1.81 9.56
CA SER A 80 38.55 -2.41 8.63
C SER A 80 37.41 -1.42 8.37
N LEU A 81 36.75 -1.53 7.22
CA LEU A 81 35.50 -0.83 6.92
C LEU A 81 34.44 -1.88 6.60
N ILE A 82 33.30 -1.79 7.28
CA ILE A 82 32.16 -2.68 7.08
C ILE A 82 30.98 -1.80 6.66
N LEU A 83 30.41 -2.08 5.48
CA LEU A 83 29.14 -1.51 5.05
C LEU A 83 28.01 -2.41 5.51
N SER A 84 26.96 -1.82 6.07
CA SER A 84 25.82 -2.56 6.64
C SER A 84 24.52 -2.17 5.95
N ALA A 85 23.77 -3.19 5.51
CA ALA A 85 22.40 -3.07 5.00
C ALA A 85 21.35 -3.09 6.13
N GLU A 86 21.80 -3.11 7.39
CA GLU A 86 20.91 -3.12 8.56
C GLU A 86 19.98 -1.91 8.54
N GLY A 87 18.68 -2.18 8.69
CA GLY A 87 17.62 -1.19 8.55
C GLY A 87 16.91 -1.23 7.20
N SER A 88 17.47 -1.93 6.20
CA SER A 88 16.71 -2.28 4.99
C SER A 88 15.51 -3.15 5.37
N PHE A 89 14.37 -2.92 4.73
CA PHE A 89 13.14 -3.65 5.04
C PHE A 89 12.21 -3.70 3.84
N ASP A 90 11.37 -4.72 3.80
CA ASP A 90 10.24 -4.84 2.89
C ASP A 90 8.96 -4.40 3.63
N PRO A 91 8.18 -3.42 3.11
CA PRO A 91 6.90 -3.01 3.69
C PRO A 91 5.83 -4.10 3.75
N ASP A 92 5.83 -5.04 2.81
CA ASP A 92 4.91 -6.20 2.81
C ASP A 92 5.39 -7.27 3.80
N GLY A 93 6.68 -7.23 4.10
CA GLY A 93 7.37 -8.14 4.98
C GLY A 93 7.78 -9.41 4.25
N GLY A 94 9.01 -9.83 4.47
CA GLY A 94 9.54 -10.97 3.72
C GLY A 94 11.05 -11.04 3.86
N PRO A 95 11.67 -12.13 3.39
CA PRO A 95 13.12 -12.19 3.30
C PRO A 95 13.64 -11.22 2.24
N LEU A 96 14.76 -10.57 2.54
CA LEU A 96 15.48 -9.72 1.61
C LEU A 96 16.73 -10.41 1.08
N ILE A 97 17.03 -10.16 -0.20
CA ILE A 97 18.28 -10.52 -0.86
C ILE A 97 19.10 -9.24 -1.03
N TYR A 98 20.39 -9.30 -0.69
CA TYR A 98 21.30 -8.17 -0.77
C TYR A 98 22.32 -8.38 -1.89
N GLU A 99 22.71 -7.29 -2.56
CA GLU A 99 23.81 -7.28 -3.51
C GLU A 99 24.58 -5.96 -3.38
N TRP A 100 25.86 -6.06 -3.02
CA TRP A 100 26.78 -4.93 -2.99
C TRP A 100 27.60 -4.92 -4.27
N THR A 101 27.59 -3.78 -4.96
CA THR A 101 28.25 -3.61 -6.24
C THR A 101 29.09 -2.33 -6.24
N ILE A 102 30.36 -2.43 -6.62
CA ILE A 102 31.16 -1.25 -6.95
C ILE A 102 30.69 -0.78 -8.32
N THR A 103 30.11 0.42 -8.39
CA THR A 103 29.50 0.97 -9.61
C THR A 103 30.35 2.05 -10.26
N SER A 104 31.22 2.71 -9.50
CA SER A 104 32.17 3.70 -10.01
C SER A 104 33.44 3.74 -9.16
N GLY A 105 34.54 4.19 -9.76
CA GLY A 105 35.80 4.42 -9.08
C GLY A 105 36.63 5.53 -9.76
N PRO A 106 37.84 5.80 -9.25
CA PRO A 106 38.79 6.72 -9.86
C PRO A 106 39.19 6.33 -11.30
N GLN A 107 39.90 7.22 -12.01
CA GLN A 107 40.46 6.86 -13.32
C GLN A 107 41.58 5.82 -13.19
N ASN A 108 41.71 4.96 -14.21
CA ASN A 108 42.76 3.94 -14.32
C ASN A 108 42.80 2.90 -13.19
N ILE A 109 41.64 2.55 -12.64
CA ILE A 109 41.50 1.45 -11.68
C ILE A 109 41.78 0.08 -12.32
N PRO A 110 42.28 -0.92 -11.56
CA PRO A 110 42.64 -2.24 -12.08
C PRO A 110 41.46 -3.22 -12.18
N ILE A 111 40.21 -2.78 -11.97
CA ILE A 111 39.01 -3.62 -11.97
C ILE A 111 38.01 -3.19 -13.05
N ILE A 112 37.26 -4.15 -13.58
CA ILE A 112 36.15 -3.90 -14.51
C ILE A 112 34.90 -3.62 -13.68
N LEU A 113 34.20 -2.52 -13.98
CA LEU A 113 32.96 -2.12 -13.33
C LEU A 113 31.75 -2.34 -14.27
N PRO A 114 30.55 -2.60 -13.71
CA PRO A 114 30.26 -2.82 -12.29
C PRO A 114 30.81 -4.17 -11.79
N LEU A 115 31.16 -4.24 -10.50
CA LEU A 115 31.67 -5.45 -9.86
C LEU A 115 30.86 -5.80 -8.60
N ILE A 116 30.21 -6.96 -8.58
CA ILE A 116 29.56 -7.49 -7.38
C ILE A 116 30.64 -7.95 -6.39
N VAL A 117 30.55 -7.48 -5.15
CA VAL A 117 31.56 -7.72 -4.11
C VAL A 117 31.01 -8.47 -2.89
N SER A 118 29.69 -8.51 -2.69
CA SER A 118 29.06 -9.30 -1.62
C SER A 118 27.56 -9.48 -1.86
N SER A 119 27.00 -10.56 -1.35
CA SER A 119 25.56 -10.83 -1.28
C SER A 119 25.02 -10.89 0.16
N ASP A 120 25.84 -10.51 1.14
CA ASP A 120 25.48 -10.53 2.55
C ASP A 120 24.91 -9.18 3.01
N ALA A 121 24.16 -9.19 4.11
CA ALA A 121 23.69 -7.95 4.74
C ALA A 121 24.86 -7.06 5.25
N LEU A 122 26.02 -7.66 5.52
CA LEU A 122 27.25 -6.98 5.93
C LEU A 122 28.34 -7.22 4.89
N TYR A 123 28.86 -6.14 4.29
CA TYR A 123 30.00 -6.21 3.38
C TYR A 123 31.26 -5.67 4.07
N THR A 124 32.23 -6.55 4.31
CA THR A 124 33.57 -6.12 4.74
C THR A 124 34.38 -5.70 3.52
N VAL A 125 34.77 -4.44 3.46
CA VAL A 125 35.48 -3.84 2.33
C VAL A 125 36.84 -4.51 2.14
N ASP A 126 37.07 -5.07 0.96
CA ASP A 126 38.35 -5.63 0.55
C ASP A 126 39.30 -4.51 0.08
N LYS A 127 40.31 -4.21 0.90
CA LYS A 127 41.33 -3.18 0.62
C LYS A 127 42.00 -3.34 -0.74
N SER A 128 42.14 -4.56 -1.26
CA SER A 128 42.83 -4.79 -2.54
C SER A 128 42.07 -4.19 -3.73
N LEU A 129 40.73 -4.12 -3.64
CA LEU A 129 39.87 -3.52 -4.66
C LEU A 129 39.92 -1.98 -4.62
N PHE A 130 40.20 -1.40 -3.45
CA PHE A 130 40.25 0.05 -3.20
C PHE A 130 41.69 0.57 -3.16
N SER A 131 42.55 0.10 -4.08
CA SER A 131 43.99 0.39 -4.09
C SER A 131 44.37 1.71 -4.77
N THR A 132 43.44 2.31 -5.53
CA THR A 132 43.66 3.60 -6.19
C THR A 132 43.04 4.73 -5.36
N PRO A 133 43.80 5.75 -4.96
CA PRO A 133 43.27 6.92 -4.26
C PRO A 133 42.19 7.64 -5.06
N GLY A 134 41.20 8.17 -4.36
CA GLY A 134 40.05 8.87 -4.94
C GLY A 134 38.71 8.35 -4.45
N VAL A 135 37.64 8.76 -5.13
CA VAL A 135 36.26 8.45 -4.73
C VAL A 135 35.75 7.21 -5.44
N TRP A 136 35.26 6.27 -4.65
CA TRP A 136 34.59 5.05 -5.08
C TRP A 136 33.11 5.10 -4.72
N VAL A 137 32.26 4.54 -5.58
CA VAL A 137 30.81 4.43 -5.34
C VAL A 137 30.47 2.96 -5.16
N VAL A 138 29.90 2.65 -4.00
CA VAL A 138 29.38 1.32 -3.69
C VAL A 138 27.87 1.42 -3.58
N THR A 139 27.17 0.62 -4.37
CA THR A 139 25.71 0.56 -4.42
C THR A 139 25.23 -0.73 -3.77
N LEU A 140 24.30 -0.60 -2.83
CA LEU A 140 23.51 -1.70 -2.29
C LEU A 140 22.23 -1.81 -3.12
N THR A 141 21.95 -2.99 -3.65
CA THR A 141 20.64 -3.37 -4.19
C THR A 141 20.00 -4.36 -3.23
N VAL A 142 18.73 -4.14 -2.92
CA VAL A 142 17.90 -5.00 -2.08
C VAL A 142 16.73 -5.47 -2.91
N THR A 143 16.50 -6.78 -2.94
CA THR A 143 15.39 -7.42 -3.67
C THR A 143 14.53 -8.21 -2.68
N ASP A 144 13.21 -8.07 -2.75
CA ASP A 144 12.25 -8.82 -1.94
C ASP A 144 11.88 -10.18 -2.57
N ASN A 145 10.95 -10.91 -1.94
CA ASN A 145 10.46 -12.22 -2.43
C ASN A 145 9.45 -12.11 -3.58
N GLU A 146 8.99 -10.91 -3.91
CA GLU A 146 8.15 -10.57 -5.04
C GLU A 146 8.99 -10.19 -6.28
N ASN A 147 10.32 -10.14 -6.11
CA ASN A 147 11.33 -9.73 -7.08
C ASN A 147 11.27 -8.24 -7.43
N GLU A 148 10.71 -7.40 -6.57
CA GLU A 148 10.87 -5.95 -6.64
C GLU A 148 12.18 -5.55 -5.96
N ALA A 149 12.80 -4.48 -6.45
CA ALA A 149 14.12 -4.08 -6.00
C ALA A 149 14.25 -2.57 -5.81
N ALA A 150 15.08 -2.19 -4.84
CA ALA A 150 15.51 -0.83 -4.61
C ALA A 150 17.02 -0.77 -4.40
N SER A 151 17.62 0.38 -4.73
CA SER A 151 19.05 0.59 -4.56
C SER A 151 19.37 1.89 -3.84
N THR A 152 20.48 1.90 -3.12
CA THR A 152 21.06 3.09 -2.48
C THR A 152 22.57 3.03 -2.59
N SER A 153 23.27 4.17 -2.48
CA SER A 153 24.72 4.23 -2.68
C SER A 153 25.43 4.98 -1.56
N THR A 154 26.66 4.60 -1.29
CA THR A 154 27.61 5.31 -0.42
C THR A 154 28.92 5.56 -1.15
N TYR A 155 29.62 6.61 -0.73
CA TYR A 155 30.88 7.06 -1.30
C TYR A 155 32.03 6.72 -0.36
N ILE A 156 33.04 6.02 -0.86
CA ILE A 156 34.27 5.73 -0.12
C ILE A 156 35.38 6.59 -0.70
N THR A 157 35.93 7.49 0.11
CA THR A 157 37.11 8.30 -0.27
C THR A 157 38.36 7.59 0.21
N VAL A 158 39.18 7.13 -0.74
CA VAL A 158 40.46 6.48 -0.46
C VAL A 158 41.57 7.52 -0.53
N GLU A 159 42.39 7.57 0.52
CA GLU A 159 43.55 8.48 0.64
C GLU A 159 44.89 7.72 0.56
#